data_AF-A0A061RVR2-F1
#
_entry.id   AF-A0A061RVR2-F1
#
_cell.length_a   1.000
_cell.length_b   1.000
_cell.length_c   1.000
_cell.angle_alpha   90.00
_cell.angle_beta   90.00
_cell.angle_gamma   90.00
#
_symmetry.space_group_name_H-M   'P 1'
#
loop_
_entity.id
_entity.type
_entity.pdbx_description
1 polymer ?
#
loop_
_entity_poly.entity_id
_entity_poly.type
_entity_poly.pdbx_seq_one_letter_code
_entity_poly.pdbx_strand_id
1 'polypeptide(L)' 'SVAAIRRLARKGGVKRISKLTYSDVRYALTQYLRGIIQDAVLFAEHGRRYTLTSMDVILALNRKGKMLYGYDYYTPEQL' A
#
# COMPACT_ATOMS: atom_id res chain seq x y z
N SER A 1 -11.73 0.29 8.91
CA SER A 1 -13.01 0.24 9.66
C SER A 1 -14.08 -0.49 8.85
N VAL A 2 -15.18 -0.96 9.48
CA VAL A 2 -16.33 -1.57 8.77
C VAL A 2 -16.89 -0.62 7.70
N ALA A 3 -16.93 0.68 8.00
CA ALA A 3 -17.39 1.71 7.08
C ALA A 3 -16.53 1.80 5.80
N ALA A 4 -15.20 1.70 5.91
CA ALA A 4 -14.30 1.72 4.75
C ALA A 4 -14.52 0.53 3.80
N ILE A 5 -14.67 -0.68 4.36
CA ILE A 5 -14.94 -1.89 3.56
C ILE A 5 -16.28 -1.77 2.84
N ARG A 6 -17.31 -1.24 3.52
CA ARG A 6 -18.59 -0.96 2.86
C ARG A 6 -18.43 0.04 1.72
N ARG A 7 -17.71 1.16 1.91
CA ARG A 7 -17.48 2.14 0.83
C ARG A 7 -16.78 1.51 -0.38
N LEU A 8 -15.73 0.72 -0.16
CA LEU A 8 -15.05 -0.02 -1.23
C LEU A 8 -16.00 -0.97 -1.96
N ALA A 9 -16.72 -1.79 -1.21
CA ALA A 9 -17.66 -2.75 -1.78
C ALA A 9 -18.79 -2.06 -2.56
N ARG A 10 -19.32 -0.94 -2.07
CA ARG A 10 -20.31 -0.14 -2.80
C ARG A 10 -19.74 0.43 -4.09
N LYS A 11 -18.52 0.96 -4.08
CA LYS A 11 -17.83 1.44 -5.30
C LYS A 11 -17.64 0.32 -6.32
N GLY A 12 -17.47 -0.91 -5.87
CA GLY A 12 -17.43 -2.11 -6.71
C GLY A 12 -18.78 -2.71 -7.08
N GLY A 13 -19.91 -2.03 -6.82
CA GLY A 13 -21.26 -2.52 -7.18
C GLY A 13 -21.84 -3.60 -6.27
N VAL A 14 -21.20 -3.90 -5.13
CA VAL A 14 -21.65 -4.95 -4.21
C VAL A 14 -22.89 -4.48 -3.42
N LYS A 15 -24.02 -5.19 -3.57
CA LYS A 15 -25.31 -4.84 -2.95
C LYS A 15 -25.52 -5.40 -1.53
N ARG A 16 -25.00 -6.59 -1.22
CA ARG A 16 -25.08 -7.21 0.11
C ARG A 16 -23.71 -7.80 0.48
N ILE A 17 -23.33 -7.69 1.75
CA ILE A 17 -22.02 -8.13 2.25
C ILE A 17 -22.28 -9.00 3.47
N SER A 18 -21.70 -10.21 3.49
CA SER A 18 -21.77 -11.12 4.64
C SER A 18 -20.88 -10.63 5.78
N LYS A 19 -21.21 -11.02 7.03
CA LYS A 19 -20.43 -10.63 8.22
C LYS A 19 -19.00 -11.20 8.20
N LEU A 20 -18.81 -12.41 7.68
CA LEU A 20 -17.50 -13.07 7.62
C LEU A 20 -16.54 -12.36 6.64
N THR A 21 -17.07 -11.76 5.57
CA THR A 21 -16.26 -11.05 4.58
C THR A 21 -15.45 -9.89 5.17
N TYR A 22 -15.89 -9.30 6.30
CA TYR A 22 -15.15 -8.18 6.90
C TYR A 22 -13.80 -8.59 7.48
N SER A 23 -13.66 -9.80 8.03
CA SER A 23 -12.36 -10.29 8.52
C SER A 23 -11.43 -10.61 7.35
N ASP A 24 -11.95 -11.26 6.32
CA ASP A 24 -11.15 -11.72 5.17
C ASP A 24 -10.58 -10.54 4.40
N VAL A 25 -11.40 -9.51 4.15
CA VAL A 25 -10.95 -8.29 3.47
C VAL A 25 -9.90 -7.55 4.31
N ARG A 26 -10.06 -7.51 5.64
CA ARG A 26 -9.02 -6.92 6.51
C ARG A 26 -7.73 -7.71 6.44
N TYR A 27 -7.81 -9.03 6.50
CA TYR A 27 -6.65 -9.89 6.40
C TYR A 27 -5.91 -9.67 5.07
N ALA A 28 -6.62 -9.70 3.95
CA ALA A 28 -6.04 -9.45 2.62
C ALA A 28 -5.36 -8.07 2.53
N LEU A 29 -6.01 -7.02 3.03
CA LEU A 29 -5.42 -5.67 3.07
C LEU A 29 -4.16 -5.61 3.94
N THR A 30 -4.18 -6.26 5.11
CA THR A 30 -3.02 -6.32 6.00
C THR A 30 -1.85 -7.06 5.34
N GLN A 31 -2.11 -8.18 4.66
CA GLN A 31 -1.04 -8.92 3.96
C GLN A 31 -0.46 -8.09 2.80
N TYR A 32 -1.32 -7.41 2.04
CA TYR A 32 -0.89 -6.53 0.95
C TYR A 32 0.01 -5.39 1.46
N LEU A 33 -0.40 -4.69 2.52
CA LEU A 33 0.37 -3.60 3.12
C LEU A 33 1.67 -4.08 3.74
N ARG A 34 1.65 -5.22 4.46
CA ARG A 34 2.85 -5.83 5.04
C ARG A 34 3.90 -6.07 3.96
N GLY A 35 3.50 -6.64 2.82
CA GLY A 35 4.42 -6.89 1.72
C GLY A 35 4.99 -5.60 1.10
N ILE A 36 4.24 -4.50 1.04
CA ILE A 36 4.77 -3.21 0.53
C ILE A 36 5.76 -2.61 1.53
N ILE A 37 5.42 -2.64 2.82
CA ILE A 37 6.27 -2.08 3.88
C ILE A 37 7.59 -2.85 3.98
N GLN A 38 7.58 -4.17 3.86
CA GLN A 38 8.80 -4.98 3.85
C GLN A 38 9.74 -4.60 2.70
N ASP A 39 9.19 -4.41 1.49
CA ASP A 39 9.98 -3.98 0.34
C ASP A 39 10.49 -2.53 0.52
N ALA A 40 9.67 -1.64 1.09
CA ALA A 40 10.10 -0.26 1.35
C ALA A 40 11.22 -0.19 2.40
N VAL A 41 11.13 -0.99 3.46
CA VAL A 41 12.21 -1.12 4.47
C VAL A 41 13.49 -1.62 3.83
N LEU A 42 13.41 -2.62 2.94
CA LEU A 42 14.57 -3.12 2.21
C LEU A 42 15.25 -2.01 1.39
N PHE A 43 14.49 -1.12 0.75
CA PHE A 43 15.07 0.01 0.00
C PHE A 43 15.73 1.06 0.90
N ALA A 44 15.14 1.37 2.05
CA ALA A 44 15.76 2.26 3.03
C ALA A 44 17.04 1.67 3.63
N GLU A 45 17.03 0.38 3.98
CA GLU A 45 18.20 -0.34 4.47
C GLU A 45 19.33 -0.39 3.42
N HIS A 46 18.99 -0.63 2.15
CA HIS A 46 19.95 -0.57 1.05
C HIS A 46 20.60 0.83 0.93
N GLY A 47 19.82 1.88 1.18
CA GLY A 47 20.29 3.26 1.26
C GLY A 47 20.97 3.64 2.57
N ARG A 48 21.17 2.71 3.51
CA ARG A 48 21.71 2.94 4.87
C ARG A 48 20.93 4.01 5.66
N ARG A 49 19.62 4.08 5.43
CA ARG A 49 18.71 5.02 6.10
C ARG A 49 17.82 4.27 7.10
N TYR A 50 17.61 4.85 8.27
CA TYR A 50 16.67 4.35 9.28
C TYR A 50 15.27 4.97 9.17
N THR A 51 15.10 5.96 8.30
CA THR A 51 13.83 6.66 8.05
C THR A 51 13.35 6.37 6.64
N LEU A 52 12.11 5.86 6.54
CA LEU A 52 11.43 5.65 5.27
C LEU A 52 11.06 6.99 4.64
N THR A 53 11.29 7.10 3.35
CA THR A 53 10.88 8.22 2.51
C THR A 53 9.74 7.79 1.59
N SER A 54 9.06 8.76 0.96
CA SER A 54 8.06 8.48 -0.07
C SER A 54 8.65 7.69 -1.24
N MET A 55 9.92 7.91 -1.57
CA MET A 55 10.62 7.20 -2.65
C MET A 55 10.73 5.70 -2.39
N ASP A 56 11.01 5.29 -1.15
CA ASP A 56 11.10 3.86 -0.79
C ASP A 56 9.77 3.13 -1.03
N VAL A 57 8.65 3.82 -0.76
CA VAL A 57 7.30 3.31 -1.02
C VAL A 57 7.01 3.23 -2.52
N ILE A 58 7.39 4.25 -3.30
CA ILE A 58 7.22 4.26 -4.76
C ILE A 58 8.01 3.11 -5.39
N LEU A 59 9.26 2.90 -4.97
CA LEU A 59 10.10 1.80 -5.44
C LEU A 59 9.51 0.43 -5.09
N ALA A 60 9.01 0.25 -3.87
CA ALA A 60 8.29 -0.96 -3.45
C ALA A 60 7.05 -1.26 -4.29
N LEU A 61 6.30 -0.22 -4.61
CA LEU A 61 5.10 -0.30 -5.45
C LEU A 61 5.45 -0.60 -6.92
N ASN A 62 6.50 0.03 -7.46
CA ASN A 62 7.00 -0.22 -8.82
C ASN A 62 7.52 -1.65 -8.98
N ARG A 63 8.21 -2.21 -7.98
CA ARG A 63 8.63 -3.62 -7.97
C ARG A 63 7.44 -4.60 -8.10
N LYS A 64 6.25 -4.20 -7.66
CA LYS A 64 5.00 -4.99 -7.78
C LYS A 64 4.15 -4.63 -9.01
N GLY A 65 4.66 -3.79 -9.90
CA GLY A 65 3.94 -3.33 -11.09
C GLY A 65 2.74 -2.42 -10.76
N LYS A 66 2.79 -1.69 -9.64
CA LYS A 66 1.70 -0.81 -9.18
C LYS A 66 2.20 0.62 -9.05
N MET A 67 2.27 1.37 -10.14
CA MET A 67 2.77 2.75 -10.10
C MET A 67 1.79 3.70 -9.38
N LEU A 68 2.32 4.60 -8.56
CA LEU A 68 1.55 5.63 -7.84
C LEU A 68 1.79 7.00 -8.49
N TYR A 69 0.88 7.40 -9.37
CA TYR A 69 0.95 8.68 -10.07
C TYR A 69 0.83 9.89 -9.13
N GLY A 70 1.51 10.97 -9.49
CA GLY A 70 1.51 12.23 -8.74
C GLY A 70 2.52 12.30 -7.59
N TYR A 71 3.35 11.26 -7.43
CA TYR A 71 4.43 11.18 -6.44
C TYR A 71 5.82 11.02 -7.07
N ASP A 72 5.91 10.90 -8.40
CA ASP A 72 7.17 10.65 -9.14
C ASP A 72 8.12 11.88 -9.20
N TYR A 73 7.73 13.03 -8.64
CA TYR A 73 8.54 14.25 -8.66
C TYR A 73 9.62 14.31 -7.56
N TYR A 74 9.74 13.28 -6.72
CA TYR A 74 10.81 13.17 -5.74
C TYR A 74 12.04 12.51 -6.37
N THR A 75 12.82 13.28 -7.12
CA THR A 75 14.15 12.84 -7.57
C THR A 75 15.14 12.85 -6.39
N PRO A 76 16.07 11.87 -6.31
CA PRO A 76 17.09 11.83 -5.27
C PRO A 76 18.01 13.07 -5.24
N GLU A 77 18.03 13.89 -6.30
CA GLU A 77 18.79 15.16 -6.30
C GLU A 77 18.21 16.24 -5.35
N GLN A 78 17.06 16.00 -4.71
CA GLN A 78 16.42 16.93 -3.77
C GLN A 78 16.72 16.63 -2.28
N LEU A 79 17.74 15.81 -1.98
CA LEU A 79 18.22 15.52 -0.62
C LEU A 79 19.72 15.77 -0.47
#